data_AF-A0A0A9GR93-F1
#
_entry.id   AF-A0A0A9GR93-F1
#
_cell.length_a   1.000
_cell.length_b   1.000
_cell.length_c   1.000
_cell.angle_alpha   90.00
_cell.angle_beta   90.00
_cell.angle_gamma   90.00
#
_symmetry.space_group_name_H-M   'P 1'
#
loop_
_entity.id
_entity.type
_entity.pdbx_description
1 polymer ?
#
loop_
_entity_poly.entity_id
_entity_poly.type
_entity_poly.pdbx_seq_one_letter_code
_entity_poly.pdbx_strand_id
1 'polypeptide(L)'
;MDRTDQDEFLILASDGLWDVVSNEVACKIARNCLNGRAASMFPESVTGRTAADAAALLTELAMSRGSKDNISVVVVELRRLKGSS
;
A
#
# COMPACT_ATOMS: atom_id res chain seq x y z
N MET A 1 10.48 20.29 5.79
CA MET A 1 9.25 19.47 5.86
C MET A 1 9.61 18.36 6.80
N ASP A 2 9.10 18.43 8.03
CA ASP A 2 9.49 17.52 9.09
C ASP A 2 8.44 16.42 9.24
N ARG A 3 8.91 15.20 9.49
CA ARG A 3 8.04 14.09 9.84
C ARG A 3 7.29 14.43 11.12
N THR A 4 5.98 14.19 11.12
CA THR A 4 5.10 14.37 12.27
C THR A 4 4.55 13.03 12.72
N ASP A 5 3.95 13.01 13.92
CA ASP A 5 3.21 11.85 14.41
C ASP A 5 1.92 11.59 13.63
N GLN A 6 1.57 12.38 12.62
CA GLN A 6 0.44 12.11 11.73
C GLN A 6 0.85 11.28 10.50
N ASP A 7 2.14 11.14 10.22
CA ASP A 7 2.62 10.36 9.08
C ASP A 7 2.52 8.86 9.39
N GLU A 8 1.66 8.13 8.67
CA GLU A 8 1.39 6.70 8.91
C GLU A 8 2.40 5.79 8.19
N PHE A 9 2.65 6.08 6.91
CA PHE A 9 3.48 5.29 6.03
C PHE A 9 4.03 6.15 4.89
N LEU A 10 5.04 5.64 4.19
CA LEU A 10 5.58 6.19 2.95
C LEU A 10 5.46 5.14 1.85
N ILE A 11 5.05 5.57 0.65
CA ILE A 11 5.05 4.74 -0.56
C ILE A 11 6.07 5.34 -1.52
N LEU A 12 7.04 4.52 -1.93
CA LEU A 12 7.96 4.81 -3.02
C LEU A 12 7.66 3.82 -4.13
N ALA A 13 7.45 4.31 -5.35
CA ALA A 13 7.20 3.43 -6.48
C ALA A 13 7.66 4.04 -7.80
N SER A 14 7.88 3.20 -8.81
CA SER A 14 8.09 3.63 -10.18
C SER A 14 6.82 4.24 -10.79
N ASP A 15 7.00 4.99 -11.88
CA ASP A 15 5.95 5.52 -12.75
C ASP A 15 4.98 4.42 -13.24
N GLY A 16 5.47 3.21 -13.47
CA GLY A 16 4.63 2.04 -13.76
C GLY A 16 3.47 1.82 -12.78
N LEU A 17 3.58 2.26 -11.52
CA LEU A 17 2.44 2.33 -10.58
C LEU A 17 1.63 3.63 -10.77
N TRP A 18 2.29 4.77 -10.68
CA TRP A 18 1.65 6.09 -10.56
C TRP A 18 0.91 6.54 -11.83
N ASP A 19 1.28 6.00 -13.00
CA ASP A 19 0.60 6.26 -14.26
C ASP A 19 -0.85 5.72 -14.27
N VAL A 20 -1.14 4.70 -13.46
CA VAL A 20 -2.45 4.00 -13.45
C VAL A 20 -3.11 3.96 -12.06
N VAL A 21 -2.41 4.36 -11.01
CA VAL A 21 -2.93 4.41 -9.63
C VAL A 21 -2.70 5.79 -9.04
N SER A 22 -3.78 6.45 -8.61
CA SER A 22 -3.68 7.74 -7.93
C SER A 22 -3.15 7.60 -6.51
N ASN A 23 -2.57 8.69 -5.98
CA ASN A 23 -2.08 8.77 -4.60
C ASN A 23 -3.16 8.39 -3.58
N GLU A 24 -4.40 8.83 -3.77
CA GLU A 24 -5.52 8.55 -2.86
C GLU A 24 -5.85 7.06 -2.81
N VAL A 25 -5.87 6.40 -3.98
CA VAL A 25 -6.11 4.96 -4.08
C VAL A 25 -4.96 4.19 -3.43
N ALA A 26 -3.71 4.58 -3.71
CA ALA A 26 -2.54 3.93 -3.16
C ALA A 26 -2.50 4.03 -1.62
N CYS A 27 -2.73 5.23 -1.08
CA CYS A 27 -2.82 5.48 0.36
C CYS A 27 -3.95 4.70 1.01
N LYS A 28 -5.12 4.57 0.36
CA LYS A 28 -6.24 3.78 0.89
C LYS A 28 -5.89 2.30 1.03
N ILE A 29 -5.23 1.72 0.02
CA ILE A 29 -4.80 0.32 0.04
C ILE A 29 -3.76 0.10 1.13
N ALA A 30 -2.70 0.91 1.15
CA ALA A 30 -1.65 0.80 2.16
C ALA A 30 -2.20 0.94 3.59
N ARG A 31 -3.06 1.93 3.84
CA ARG A 31 -3.72 2.12 5.13
C ARG A 31 -4.58 0.92 5.53
N ASN A 32 -5.32 0.33 4.58
CA ASN A 32 -6.16 -0.83 4.88
C ASN A 32 -5.31 -2.06 5.23
N CYS A 33 -4.20 -2.29 4.53
CA CYS A 33 -3.26 -3.38 4.87
C CYS A 33 -2.64 -3.19 6.24
N LEU A 34 -2.11 -2.00 6.52
CA LEU A 34 -1.42 -1.73 7.79
C LEU A 34 -2.37 -1.73 8.99
N ASN A 35 -3.67 -1.45 8.79
CA ASN A 35 -4.68 -1.52 9.85
C ASN A 35 -5.28 -2.92 10.05
N GLY A 36 -4.78 -3.97 9.39
CA GLY A 36 -5.36 -5.31 9.52
C GLY A 36 -6.70 -5.47 8.77
N ARG A 37 -7.12 -4.46 7.99
CA ARG A 37 -8.43 -4.40 7.31
C ARG A 37 -8.38 -4.91 5.87
N ALA A 38 -7.20 -5.18 5.32
CA ALA A 38 -7.10 -5.68 3.96
C ALA A 38 -7.56 -7.15 3.86
N ALA A 39 -7.39 -7.96 4.90
CA ALA A 39 -7.83 -9.36 4.90
C ALA A 39 -9.35 -9.50 4.70
N SER A 40 -10.14 -8.52 5.18
CA SER A 40 -11.60 -8.52 4.99
C SER A 40 -12.03 -7.96 3.64
N MET A 41 -11.18 -7.18 2.96
CA MET A 41 -11.45 -6.64 1.61
C MET A 41 -10.91 -7.53 0.50
N PHE A 42 -9.77 -8.18 0.72
CA PHE A 42 -9.03 -8.97 -0.28
C PHE A 42 -8.53 -10.30 0.35
N PRO A 43 -9.44 -11.17 0.81
CA PRO A 43 -9.07 -12.39 1.55
C PRO A 43 -8.24 -13.38 0.74
N GLU A 44 -8.37 -13.38 -0.59
CA GLU A 44 -7.64 -14.30 -1.48
C GLU A 44 -6.26 -13.77 -1.91
N SER A 45 -5.98 -12.48 -1.70
CA SER A 45 -4.75 -11.84 -2.17
C SER A 45 -3.72 -11.62 -1.06
N VAL A 46 -4.14 -11.33 0.17
CA VAL A 46 -3.22 -10.99 1.26
C VAL A 46 -3.72 -11.39 2.64
N THR A 47 -2.79 -11.66 3.57
CA THR A 47 -3.12 -11.81 5.00
C THR A 47 -3.53 -10.48 5.64
N GLY A 48 -3.21 -9.38 4.96
CA GLY A 48 -3.74 -8.04 5.17
C GLY A 48 -3.26 -7.36 6.43
N ARG A 49 -1.99 -7.56 6.81
CA ARG A 49 -1.41 -7.03 8.06
C ARG A 49 -0.04 -6.40 7.90
N THR A 50 0.54 -6.37 6.70
CA THR A 50 1.94 -5.96 6.51
C THR A 50 2.12 -4.92 5.42
N ALA A 51 3.26 -4.21 5.46
CA ALA A 51 3.69 -3.35 4.38
C ALA A 51 3.96 -4.15 3.08
N ALA A 52 4.37 -5.42 3.20
CA ALA A 52 4.56 -6.31 2.05
C ALA A 52 3.23 -6.60 1.34
N ASP A 53 2.16 -6.87 2.10
CA ASP A 53 0.81 -7.04 1.55
C ASP A 53 0.36 -5.79 0.77
N ALA A 54 0.63 -4.59 1.31
CA ALA A 54 0.34 -3.33 0.63
C ALA A 54 1.10 -3.20 -0.69
N ALA A 55 2.41 -3.48 -0.69
CA ALA A 55 3.24 -3.41 -1.89
C ALA A 55 2.78 -4.41 -2.96
N ALA A 56 2.43 -5.63 -2.56
CA ALA A 56 1.91 -6.66 -3.45
C ALA A 56 0.58 -6.24 -4.10
N LEU A 57 -0.39 -5.80 -3.30
CA LEU A 57 -1.69 -5.35 -3.82
C LEU A 57 -1.58 -4.14 -4.75
N LEU A 58 -0.69 -3.20 -4.46
CA LEU A 58 -0.45 -2.06 -5.35
C LEU A 58 0.14 -2.49 -6.69
N THR A 59 1.05 -3.47 -6.66
CA THR A 59 1.66 -4.05 -7.86
C THR A 59 0.60 -4.78 -8.70
N GLU A 60 -0.20 -5.64 -8.07
CA GLU A 60 -1.30 -6.36 -8.73
C GLU A 60 -2.35 -5.40 -9.30
N LEU A 61 -2.69 -4.33 -8.56
CA LEU A 61 -3.62 -3.31 -9.04
C LEU A 61 -3.07 -2.60 -10.29
N ALA A 62 -1.79 -2.22 -10.29
CA ALA A 62 -1.18 -1.59 -11.47
C ALA A 62 -1.21 -2.52 -12.69
N MET A 63 -0.90 -3.80 -12.51
CA MET A 63 -0.97 -4.81 -13.56
C MET A 63 -2.39 -4.98 -14.09
N SER A 64 -3.39 -5.12 -13.20
CA SER A 64 -4.81 -5.27 -13.59
C SER A 64 -5.38 -4.03 -14.28
N ARG A 65 -4.84 -2.84 -13.99
CA ARG A 65 -5.18 -1.59 -14.69
C ARG A 65 -4.42 -1.40 -16.01
N GLY A 66 -3.62 -2.37 -16.41
CA GLY A 66 -2.97 -2.40 -17.72
C GLY A 66 -1.68 -1.58 -17.80
N SER A 67 -0.98 -1.39 -16.68
CA SER A 67 0.39 -0.86 -16.73
C SER A 67 1.26 -1.74 -17.63
N LYS A 68 2.09 -1.09 -18.45
CA LYS A 68 2.99 -1.74 -19.43
C LYS A 68 4.47 -1.54 -19.09
N ASP A 69 4.76 -0.91 -17.96
CA ASP A 69 6.12 -0.60 -17.52
C ASP A 69 6.55 -1.53 -16.37
N ASN A 70 7.82 -1.44 -15.98
CA ASN A 70 8.32 -2.08 -14.78
C ASN A 70 7.69 -1.45 -13.54
N ILE A 71 7.07 -2.29 -12.73
CA ILE A 71 6.44 -1.87 -11.48
C ILE A 71 7.36 -2.30 -10.33
N SER A 72 7.80 -1.32 -9.55
CA SER A 72 8.51 -1.54 -8.28
C SER A 72 7.85 -0.70 -7.21
N VAL A 73 7.49 -1.31 -6.07
CA VAL A 73 6.79 -0.65 -4.97
C VAL A 73 7.48 -0.98 -3.65
N VAL A 74 7.78 0.05 -2.87
CA VAL A 74 8.29 -0.04 -1.50
C VAL A 74 7.33 0.70 -0.58
N VAL A 75 6.81 0.00 0.42
CA VAL A 75 5.97 0.57 1.48
C VAL A 75 6.76 0.56 2.79
N VAL A 76 6.91 1.72 3.41
CA VAL A 76 7.56 1.89 4.70
C VAL A 76 6.50 2.24 5.73
N GLU A 77 6.29 1.37 6.71
CA GLU A 77 5.46 1.67 7.87
C GLU A 77 6.23 2.62 8.80
N LEU A 78 5.70 3.83 9.02
CA LEU A 78 6.36 4.86 9.83
C LEU A 78 5.89 4.81 11.29
N ARG A 79 4.66 4.38 11.52
CA ARG A 79 4.10 4.15 12.85
C ARG A 79 3.56 2.73 12.91
N ARG A 80 3.96 1.98 13.94
CA ARG A 80 3.27 0.74 14.31
C ARG A 80 1.88 1.14 14.78
N LEU A 81 0.88 1.11 13.89
CA LEU A 81 -0.51 1.37 14.26
C LEU A 81 -0.85 0.34 15.32
N LYS A 82 -0.98 0.77 16.57
CA LYS A 82 -1.15 -0.13 17.72
C LYS A 82 -2.29 -1.08 17.41
N GLY A 83 -1.96 -2.37 17.24
CA GLY A 83 -2.95 -3.42 17.34
C GLY A 83 -3.60 -3.26 18.71
N SER A 84 -4.91 -3.03 18.73
CA SER A 84 -5.70 -3.05 19.95
C SER A 84 -5.39 -4.36 20.68
N SER A 85 -4.73 -4.24 21.83
CA SER A 85 -4.61 -5.35 22.79
C SER A 85 -5.98 -5.69 23.36
#